data_AF-A0A965P2M5-F1
#
_entry.id   AF-A0A965P2M5-F1
#
_cell.length_a   1.000
_cell.length_b   1.000
_cell.length_c   1.000
_cell.angle_alpha   90.00
_cell.angle_beta   90.00
_cell.angle_gamma   90.00
#
_symmetry.space_group_name_H-M   'P 1'
#
loop_
_entity.id
_entity.type
_entity.pdbx_description
1 polymer ?
#
loop_
_entity_poly.entity_id
_entity_poly.type
_entity_poly.pdbx_seq_one_letter_code
_entity_poly.pdbx_strand_id
1 'polypeptide(L)'
;MTYCLGITVKEGIIAIADTRITAGNEMYSNKKISIHEIKDHSLFIMTAGLRSVRDKAVIYFNQTVEEQEAAYNYMHEAATAFGQMLKKVAIEDRETLEKEGYQFNLHAI
;
A
#
# COMPACT_ATOMS: atom_id res chain seq x y z
N MET A 1 12.55 0.94 -10.46
CA MET A 1 11.94 -0.37 -10.81
C MET A 1 11.28 -0.92 -9.57
N THR A 2 10.03 -1.39 -9.65
CA THR A 2 9.35 -2.03 -8.53
C THR A 2 8.76 -3.36 -8.95
N TYR A 3 9.01 -4.39 -8.16
CA TYR A 3 8.51 -5.74 -8.37
C TYR A 3 8.10 -6.35 -7.03
N CYS A 4 6.83 -6.73 -6.95
CA CYS A 4 6.22 -7.40 -5.80
C CYS A 4 5.52 -8.67 -6.29
N LEU A 5 5.63 -9.76 -5.53
CA LEU A 5 5.08 -11.07 -5.85
C LEU A 5 4.43 -11.68 -4.60
N GLY A 6 3.14 -12.01 -4.72
CA GLY A 6 2.40 -12.80 -3.74
C GLY A 6 2.13 -14.19 -4.29
N ILE A 7 2.38 -15.24 -3.51
CA ILE A 7 2.13 -16.64 -3.88
C ILE A 7 1.30 -17.30 -2.79
N THR A 8 0.15 -17.85 -3.17
CA THR A 8 -0.66 -18.70 -2.30
C THR A 8 -0.24 -20.16 -2.50
N VAL A 9 0.14 -20.82 -1.41
CA VAL A 9 0.47 -22.25 -1.37
C VAL A 9 -0.43 -22.96 -0.36
N LYS A 10 -0.37 -24.29 -0.31
CA LYS A 10 -1.20 -25.07 0.61
C LYS A 10 -0.92 -24.74 2.08
N GLU A 11 0.34 -24.43 2.39
CA GLU A 11 0.84 -24.15 3.74
C GLU A 11 0.65 -22.68 4.16
N GLY A 12 0.24 -21.79 3.25
CA GLY A 12 0.06 -20.37 3.56
C GLY A 12 0.35 -19.45 2.39
N ILE A 13 0.91 -18.27 2.72
CA ILE A 13 1.13 -17.19 1.75
C ILE A 13 2.59 -16.73 1.81
N ILE A 14 3.20 -16.52 0.65
CA ILE A 14 4.56 -16.01 0.50
C ILE A 14 4.48 -14.62 -0.14
N ALA A 15 5.14 -13.64 0.48
CA ALA A 15 5.25 -12.27 -0.01
C ALA A 15 6.72 -11.90 -0.25
N ILE A 16 7.05 -11.52 -1.49
CA ILE A 16 8.42 -11.15 -1.88
C ILE A 16 8.35 -9.81 -2.62
N ALA A 17 9.17 -8.85 -2.21
CA ALA A 17 9.29 -7.58 -2.89
C ALA A 17 10.75 -7.14 -2.99
N ASP A 18 11.09 -6.48 -4.10
CA ASP A 18 12.37 -5.80 -4.21
C ASP A 18 12.42 -4.56 -3.28
N THR A 19 13.61 -4.02 -3.05
CA THR A 19 13.79 -2.87 -2.13
C THR A 19 14.18 -1.58 -2.84
N ARG A 20 14.45 -1.60 -4.14
CA ARG A 20 15.00 -0.43 -4.86
C ARG A 20 13.90 0.61 -5.08
N ILE A 21 14.09 1.82 -4.58
CA ILE A 21 13.19 2.94 -4.84
C ILE A 21 13.95 4.02 -5.58
N THR A 22 13.29 4.60 -6.58
CA THR A 22 13.79 5.73 -7.36
C THR A 22 12.93 6.94 -7.04
N ALA A 23 13.54 8.05 -6.61
CA ALA A 23 12.86 9.32 -6.39
C ALA A 23 13.61 10.41 -7.18
N GLY A 24 13.02 10.84 -8.30
CA GLY A 24 13.73 11.71 -9.26
C GLY A 24 15.01 11.04 -9.76
N ASN A 25 16.14 11.68 -9.51
CA ASN A 25 17.46 11.19 -9.93
C ASN A 25 18.18 10.35 -8.86
N GLU A 26 17.57 10.16 -7.68
CA GLU A 26 18.18 9.42 -6.58
C GLU A 26 17.64 7.99 -6.50
N MET A 27 18.52 7.07 -6.11
CA MET A 27 18.17 5.68 -5.82
C MET A 27 18.55 5.34 -4.38
N TYR A 28 17.60 4.77 -3.65
CA TYR A 28 17.80 4.27 -2.29
C TYR A 28 17.06 2.94 -2.10
N SER A 29 17.33 2.28 -0.98
CA SER A 29 16.71 1.00 -0.62
C SER A 29 15.73 1.18 0.53
N ASN A 30 14.50 0.72 0.39
CA ASN A 30 13.53 0.67 1.49
C ASN A 30 12.55 -0.51 1.29
N LYS A 31 11.84 -0.89 2.35
CA LYS A 31 10.81 -1.93 2.31
C LYS A 31 9.62 -1.49 1.45
N LYS A 32 9.08 -2.41 0.67
CA LYS A 32 7.83 -2.25 -0.11
C LYS A 32 6.68 -3.13 0.38
N ILE A 33 6.95 -3.88 1.45
CA ILE A 33 6.00 -4.69 2.19
C ILE A 33 5.76 -3.98 3.52
N SER A 34 4.50 -3.68 3.83
CA SER A 34 4.06 -3.38 5.19
C SER A 34 3.33 -4.59 5.76
N ILE A 35 3.60 -4.92 7.03
CA ILE A 35 2.95 -6.01 7.75
C ILE A 35 2.10 -5.37 8.85
N HIS A 36 0.86 -5.82 8.96
CA HIS A 36 -0.15 -5.33 9.91
C HIS A 36 -0.64 -6.53 10.72
N GLU A 37 -0.54 -6.44 12.03
CA GLU A 37 -1.15 -7.41 12.95
C GLU A 37 -2.43 -6.78 13.48
N ILE A 38 -3.57 -7.29 13.02
CA ILE A 38 -4.91 -6.84 13.39
C ILE A 38 -5.50 -7.92 14.28
N LYS A 39 -5.42 -7.72 15.61
CA LYS A 39 -5.83 -8.71 16.61
C LYS A 39 -5.15 -10.06 16.36
N ASP A 40 -5.91 -11.09 16.01
CA ASP A 40 -5.42 -12.46 15.75
C ASP A 40 -5.11 -12.73 14.27
N HIS A 41 -5.09 -11.69 13.44
CA HIS A 41 -4.89 -11.80 11.99
C HIS A 41 -3.67 -11.02 11.54
N SER A 42 -2.85 -11.63 10.69
CA SER A 42 -1.74 -10.95 10.01
C SER A 42 -2.12 -10.63 8.57
N LEU A 43 -1.90 -9.39 8.19
CA LEU A 43 -2.05 -8.88 6.83
C LEU A 43 -0.71 -8.32 6.37
N PHE A 44 -0.39 -8.46 5.09
CA PHE A 44 0.66 -7.66 4.47
C PHE A 44 0.10 -6.91 3.27
N ILE A 45 0.65 -5.73 3.00
CA ILE A 45 0.33 -4.94 1.81
C ILE A 45 1.63 -4.69 1.06
N MET A 46 1.65 -5.04 -0.22
CA MET A 46 2.78 -4.75 -1.10
C MET A 46 2.42 -3.66 -2.07
N THR A 47 3.26 -2.64 -2.19
CA THR A 47 2.89 -1.44 -2.93
C THR A 47 3.95 -0.99 -3.94
N ALA A 48 3.46 -0.55 -5.09
CA ALA A 48 4.25 -0.03 -6.21
C ALA A 48 3.64 1.26 -6.77
N GLY A 49 4.39 1.97 -7.61
CA GLY A 49 3.99 3.25 -8.17
C GLY A 49 4.65 4.44 -7.47
N LEU A 50 3.94 5.58 -7.46
CA LEU A 50 4.42 6.85 -6.93
C LEU A 50 4.49 6.81 -5.41
N ARG A 51 5.68 7.09 -4.86
CA ARG A 51 5.97 6.95 -3.42
C ARG A 51 5.04 7.80 -2.53
N SER A 52 4.81 9.06 -2.90
CA SER A 52 3.99 9.97 -2.09
C SER A 52 2.56 9.44 -1.92
N VAL A 53 1.95 8.97 -3.02
CA VAL A 53 0.60 8.39 -3.04
C VAL A 53 0.55 7.11 -2.21
N ARG A 54 1.54 6.23 -2.37
CA ARG A 54 1.65 4.97 -1.62
C ARG A 54 1.76 5.20 -0.12
N ASP A 55 2.77 5.97 0.28
CA ASP A 55 3.11 6.14 1.69
C ASP A 55 1.91 6.78 2.41
N LYS A 56 1.23 7.74 1.77
CA LYS A 56 0.00 8.36 2.29
C LYS A 56 -1.17 7.38 2.41
N ALA A 57 -1.41 6.52 1.41
CA ALA A 57 -2.48 5.52 1.46
C ALA A 57 -2.26 4.49 2.58
N VAL A 58 -1.02 4.02 2.78
CA VAL A 58 -0.67 3.10 3.87
C VAL A 58 -0.82 3.79 5.23
N ILE A 59 -0.41 5.05 5.37
CA ILE A 59 -0.59 5.81 6.62
C ILE A 59 -2.08 5.94 6.99
N TYR A 60 -2.93 6.32 6.03
CA TYR A 60 -4.37 6.43 6.28
C TYR A 60 -5.02 5.11 6.64
N PHE A 61 -4.57 4.02 6.02
CA PHE A 61 -5.03 2.68 6.39
C PHE A 61 -4.64 2.34 7.83
N ASN A 62 -3.39 2.58 8.23
CA ASN A 62 -2.93 2.31 9.60
C ASN A 62 -3.73 3.11 10.63
N GLN A 63 -3.93 4.39 10.38
CA GLN A 63 -4.75 5.25 11.24
C GLN A 63 -6.17 4.73 11.35
N THR A 64 -6.78 4.29 10.24
CA THR A 64 -8.14 3.73 10.25
C THR A 64 -8.22 2.45 11.09
N VAL A 65 -7.22 1.57 10.98
CA VAL A 65 -7.16 0.33 11.76
C VAL A 65 -7.00 0.61 13.25
N GLU A 66 -6.12 1.54 13.61
CA GLU A 66 -5.86 1.94 15.01
C GLU A 66 -7.05 2.67 15.63
N GLU A 67 -7.62 3.67 14.95
CA GLU A 67 -8.67 4.55 15.49
C GLU A 67 -10.04 3.86 15.62
N GLN A 68 -10.36 2.95 14.70
CA GLN A 68 -11.68 2.30 14.65
C GLN A 68 -11.70 0.94 15.36
N GLU A 69 -10.58 0.52 15.96
CA GLU A 69 -10.34 -0.87 16.39
C GLU A 69 -10.80 -1.88 15.32
N ALA A 70 -10.62 -1.51 14.04
CA ALA A 70 -11.31 -2.12 12.93
C ALA A 70 -10.99 -3.62 12.89
N ALA A 71 -11.99 -4.44 13.20
CA ALA A 71 -11.90 -5.88 13.08
C ALA A 71 -12.41 -6.25 11.68
N TYR A 72 -11.48 -6.57 10.79
CA TYR A 72 -11.83 -7.20 9.52
C TYR A 72 -11.94 -8.71 9.76
N ASN A 73 -13.15 -9.24 9.60
CA ASN A 73 -13.41 -10.67 9.71
C ASN A 73 -12.98 -11.40 8.43
N TYR A 74 -12.97 -10.69 7.30
CA TYR A 74 -12.62 -11.24 6.00
C TYR A 74 -11.62 -10.37 5.25
N MET A 75 -10.71 -11.01 4.48
CA MET A 75 -9.68 -10.31 3.71
C MET A 75 -10.24 -9.25 2.73
N HIS A 76 -11.41 -9.51 2.15
CA HIS A 76 -12.03 -8.56 1.22
C HIS A 76 -12.48 -7.25 1.90
N GLU A 77 -12.77 -7.27 3.21
CA GLU A 77 -13.13 -6.07 3.98
C GLU A 77 -11.89 -5.18 4.15
N ALA A 78 -10.75 -5.77 4.51
CA ALA A 78 -9.47 -5.08 4.59
C ALA A 78 -9.06 -4.50 3.22
N ALA A 79 -9.21 -5.28 2.15
CA ALA A 79 -8.94 -4.81 0.79
C ALA A 79 -9.86 -3.65 0.38
N THR A 80 -11.13 -3.70 0.77
CA THR A 80 -12.11 -2.63 0.50
C THR A 80 -11.76 -1.37 1.27
N ALA A 81 -11.40 -1.48 2.56
CA ALA A 81 -10.98 -0.36 3.38
C ALA A 81 -9.71 0.31 2.84
N PHE A 82 -8.70 -0.47 2.45
CA PHE A 82 -7.51 0.07 1.79
C PHE A 82 -7.86 0.77 0.45
N GLY A 83 -8.79 0.19 -0.33
CA GLY A 83 -9.30 0.80 -1.55
C GLY A 83 -10.01 2.14 -1.33
N GLN A 84 -10.69 2.32 -0.19
CA GLN A 84 -11.25 3.62 0.20
C GLN A 84 -10.16 4.65 0.48
N MET A 85 -9.07 4.27 1.14
CA MET A 85 -7.93 5.16 1.39
C MET A 85 -7.26 5.59 0.09
N LEU A 86 -7.12 4.67 -0.87
CA LEU A 86 -6.64 5.01 -2.21
C LEU A 86 -7.55 6.04 -2.91
N LYS A 87 -8.88 5.86 -2.86
CA LYS A 87 -9.83 6.83 -3.44
C LYS A 87 -9.72 8.20 -2.77
N LYS A 88 -9.56 8.24 -1.45
CA LYS A 88 -9.35 9.48 -0.69
C LYS A 88 -8.08 10.20 -1.15
N VAL A 89 -6.96 9.50 -1.21
CA VAL A 89 -5.68 10.07 -1.70
C VAL A 89 -5.79 10.53 -3.15
N ALA A 90 -6.53 9.81 -4.00
CA ALA A 90 -6.77 10.22 -5.38
C ALA A 90 -7.55 11.54 -5.48
N ILE A 91 -8.56 11.75 -4.62
CA ILE A 91 -9.31 13.00 -4.57
C ILE A 91 -8.41 14.16 -4.12
N GLU A 92 -7.56 13.92 -3.12
CA GLU A 92 -6.71 14.95 -2.53
C GLU A 92 -5.54 15.37 -3.44
N ASP A 93 -4.87 14.41 -4.07
CA ASP A 93 -3.55 14.67 -4.66
C ASP A 93 -3.52 14.59 -6.19
N ARG A 94 -4.50 13.96 -6.86
CA ARG A 94 -4.42 13.69 -8.30
C ARG A 94 -4.30 14.96 -9.13
N GLU A 95 -5.19 15.93 -8.93
CA GLU A 95 -5.21 17.16 -9.74
C GLU A 95 -3.89 17.94 -9.60
N THR A 96 -3.38 18.05 -8.38
CA THR A 96 -2.11 18.74 -8.10
C THR A 96 -0.93 18.00 -8.73
N LEU A 97 -0.88 16.67 -8.60
CA LEU A 97 0.19 15.86 -9.19
C LEU A 97 0.19 15.96 -10.72
N GLU A 98 -0.98 15.90 -11.36
CA GLU A 98 -1.11 15.99 -12.81
C GLU A 98 -0.72 17.37 -13.34
N LYS A 99 -1.03 18.46 -12.62
CA LYS A 99 -0.59 19.83 -12.95
C LYS A 99 0.94 19.98 -12.93
N GLU A 100 1.60 19.30 -11.99
CA GLU A 100 3.07 19.28 -11.87
C GLU A 100 3.73 18.26 -12.80
N GLY A 101 2.97 17.62 -13.70
CA GLY A 101 3.47 16.67 -14.70
C GLY A 101 3.72 15.26 -14.17
N TYR A 102 3.27 14.93 -12.95
CA TYR A 102 3.34 13.58 -12.40
C TYR A 102 2.08 12.79 -12.73
N GLN A 103 2.26 11.54 -13.12
CA GLN A 103 1.13 10.61 -13.27
C GLN A 103 0.73 10.06 -11.90
N PHE A 104 -0.56 10.19 -11.55
CA PHE A 104 -1.11 9.49 -10.40
C PHE A 104 -1.00 7.98 -10.61
N ASN A 105 -0.15 7.31 -9.83
CA ASN A 105 0.15 5.90 -9.99
C ASN A 105 0.27 5.21 -8.63
N LEU A 106 -0.63 4.27 -8.35
CA LEU A 106 -0.52 3.34 -7.23
C LEU A 106 -0.97 1.94 -7.66
N HIS A 107 -0.16 0.95 -7.31
CA HIS A 107 -0.54 -0.45 -7.38
C HIS A 107 -0.34 -1.09 -6.01
N ALA A 108 -1.28 -1.95 -5.61
CA ALA A 108 -1.20 -2.70 -4.37
C ALA A 108 -1.58 -4.16 -4.62
N ILE A 109 -0.88 -5.07 -3.92
CA ILE A 109 -1.15 -6.50 -3.83
C ILE A 109 -1.42 -6.83 -2.36
#